data_AF-A0A7W0Y3L8-F1
#
_entry.id   AF-A0A7W0Y3L8-F1
#
_cell.length_a   1.000
_cell.length_b   1.000
_cell.length_c   1.000
_cell.angle_alpha   90.00
_cell.angle_beta   90.00
_cell.angle_gamma   90.00
#
_symmetry.space_group_name_H-M   'P 1'
#
loop_
_entity.id
_entity.type
_entity.pdbx_description
1 polymer ?
#
loop_
_entity_poly.entity_id
_entity_poly.type
_entity_poly.pdbx_seq_one_letter_code
_entity_poly.pdbx_strand_id
1 'polypeptide(L)'
;MAKRYWLMKSEPDAFGIADLERKQTEPWTGVRNFMARNYMRQMSVGDEVLFYHSNAEPPGVAGLARVIRTGVVDDTQFDPESPYYDPKATRAQPRWDCVDVAYVRTFANYVPLERLRGEPPLADMLVIKRGMRLSVQPVDREHFDYIVGLSETAWSAPPKPPKPRKPPKPPKPPKLGAKPKGKATARKPRR
;
A
#
# COMPACT_ATOMS: atom_id res chain seq x y z
N MET A 1 -1.35 -25.53 -15.26
CA MET A 1 -2.24 -25.13 -14.14
C MET A 1 -3.17 -24.03 -14.64
N ALA A 2 -4.35 -23.87 -14.05
CA ALA A 2 -5.21 -22.72 -14.35
C ALA A 2 -4.53 -21.42 -13.91
N LYS A 3 -4.63 -20.37 -14.72
CA LYS A 3 -4.10 -19.03 -14.43
C LYS A 3 -4.74 -18.48 -13.15
N ARG A 4 -3.95 -17.89 -12.26
CA ARG A 4 -4.42 -17.17 -11.07
C ARG A 4 -4.34 -15.66 -11.26
N TYR A 5 -5.11 -14.94 -10.45
CA TYR A 5 -5.20 -13.49 -10.50
C TYR A 5 -4.86 -12.89 -9.14
N TRP A 6 -4.22 -11.73 -9.18
CA TRP A 6 -3.66 -11.08 -8.01
C TRP A 6 -3.91 -9.59 -8.05
N LEU A 7 -3.86 -8.95 -6.88
CA LEU A 7 -3.78 -7.49 -6.75
C LEU A 7 -2.51 -7.16 -5.98
N MET A 8 -1.70 -6.28 -6.57
CA MET A 8 -0.42 -5.86 -6.00
C MET A 8 -0.38 -4.34 -5.88
N LYS A 9 -0.13 -3.86 -4.66
CA LYS A 9 -0.17 -2.44 -4.32
C LYS A 9 1.21 -1.81 -4.45
N SER A 10 1.26 -0.65 -5.09
CA SER A 10 2.42 0.23 -5.12
C SER A 10 1.98 1.68 -4.93
N GLU A 11 2.81 2.50 -4.32
CA GLU A 11 2.56 3.95 -4.21
C GLU A 11 3.04 4.63 -5.50
N PRO A 12 2.17 5.36 -6.23
CA PRO A 12 2.52 5.88 -7.55
C PRO A 12 3.63 6.93 -7.52
N ASP A 13 3.84 7.61 -6.38
CA ASP A 13 4.92 8.57 -6.20
C ASP A 13 6.30 7.89 -6.08
N ALA A 14 6.33 6.61 -5.69
CA ALA A 14 7.55 5.80 -5.61
C ALA A 14 7.72 4.93 -6.87
N PHE A 15 6.67 4.21 -7.26
CA PHE A 15 6.64 3.35 -8.43
C PHE A 15 5.20 3.12 -8.92
N GLY A 16 4.76 3.91 -9.90
CA GLY A 16 3.47 3.80 -10.56
C GLY A 16 3.45 2.87 -11.78
N ILE A 17 2.27 2.76 -12.40
CA ILE A 17 2.09 1.91 -13.60
C ILE A 17 2.87 2.46 -14.79
N ALA A 18 2.98 3.79 -14.89
CA ALA A 18 3.77 4.46 -15.93
C ALA A 18 5.27 4.18 -15.78
N ASP A 19 5.76 3.93 -14.56
CA ASP A 19 7.15 3.53 -14.34
C ASP A 19 7.38 2.11 -14.81
N LEU A 20 6.45 1.19 -14.50
CA LEU A 20 6.48 -0.18 -15.01
C LEU A 20 6.35 -0.21 -16.53
N GLU A 21 5.51 0.64 -17.13
CA GLU A 21 5.42 0.80 -18.59
C GLU A 21 6.76 1.24 -19.19
N ARG A 22 7.48 2.19 -18.58
CA ARG A 22 8.79 2.60 -19.10
C ARG A 22 9.87 1.52 -18.91
N LYS A 23 9.86 0.82 -17.78
CA LYS A 23 10.84 -0.22 -17.47
C LYS A 23 10.55 -1.57 -18.13
N GLN A 24 9.30 -1.81 -18.53
CA GLN A 24 8.73 -3.06 -19.04
C GLN A 24 8.72 -4.22 -18.04
N THR A 25 9.72 -4.34 -17.17
CA THR A 25 9.83 -5.37 -16.14
C THR A 25 10.42 -4.81 -14.85
N GLU A 26 9.94 -5.28 -13.70
CA GLU A 26 10.48 -4.89 -12.39
C GLU A 26 10.38 -6.04 -11.37
N PRO A 27 11.41 -6.30 -10.55
CA PRO A 27 11.30 -7.15 -9.38
C PRO A 27 10.39 -6.51 -8.32
N TRP A 28 9.38 -7.23 -7.85
CA TRP A 28 8.42 -6.72 -6.87
C TRP A 28 8.93 -6.81 -5.43
N THR A 29 10.00 -6.06 -5.16
CA THR A 29 10.71 -6.03 -3.88
C THR A 29 9.95 -5.32 -2.76
N GLY A 30 10.49 -5.37 -1.54
CA GLY A 30 10.03 -4.54 -0.41
C GLY A 30 8.79 -5.07 0.34
N VAL A 31 8.26 -6.24 -0.03
CA VAL A 31 7.18 -6.88 0.74
C VAL A 31 7.73 -7.40 2.07
N ARG A 32 7.23 -6.86 3.19
CA ARG A 32 7.62 -7.23 4.56
C ARG A 32 6.47 -7.76 5.42
N ASN A 33 5.42 -8.27 4.76
CA ASN A 33 4.32 -8.97 5.42
C ASN A 33 4.38 -10.47 5.05
N PHE A 34 4.39 -11.36 6.06
CA PHE A 34 4.52 -12.80 5.84
C PHE A 34 3.41 -13.41 5.00
N MET A 35 2.17 -12.94 5.17
CA MET A 35 1.04 -13.43 4.38
C MET A 35 1.15 -12.96 2.92
N ALA A 36 1.51 -11.70 2.69
CA ALA A 36 1.76 -11.18 1.34
C ALA A 36 2.92 -11.91 0.65
N ARG A 37 4.02 -12.18 1.36
CA ARG A 37 5.13 -13.03 0.88
C ARG A 37 4.65 -14.42 0.51
N ASN A 38 3.85 -15.04 1.37
CA ASN A 38 3.32 -16.38 1.12
C ASN A 38 2.37 -16.41 -0.09
N TYR A 39 1.65 -15.32 -0.39
CA TYR A 39 0.90 -15.19 -1.63
C TYR A 39 1.80 -15.09 -2.86
N MET A 40 2.89 -14.31 -2.79
CA MET A 40 3.86 -14.27 -3.91
C MET A 40 4.50 -15.64 -4.18
N ARG A 41 4.80 -16.41 -3.12
CA ARG A 41 5.29 -17.80 -3.27
C ARG A 41 4.29 -18.75 -3.94
N GLN A 42 3.00 -18.40 -3.98
CA GLN A 42 1.95 -19.18 -4.63
C GLN A 42 1.67 -18.75 -6.08
N MET A 43 2.33 -17.69 -6.55
CA MET A 43 2.22 -17.21 -7.93
C MET A 43 2.92 -18.18 -8.89
N SER A 44 2.41 -18.23 -10.11
CA SER A 44 3.02 -18.91 -11.24
C SER A 44 3.34 -17.92 -12.36
N VAL A 45 4.35 -18.24 -13.17
CA VAL A 45 4.62 -17.48 -14.40
C VAL A 45 3.37 -17.49 -15.29
N GLY A 46 2.96 -16.31 -15.76
CA GLY A 46 1.74 -16.12 -16.55
C GLY A 46 0.53 -15.68 -15.74
N ASP A 47 0.58 -15.70 -14.41
CA ASP A 47 -0.48 -15.12 -13.56
C ASP A 47 -0.61 -13.62 -13.81
N GLU A 48 -1.82 -13.10 -13.72
CA GLU A 48 -2.13 -11.69 -13.99
C GLU A 48 -2.37 -10.90 -12.72
N VAL A 49 -1.98 -9.63 -12.77
CA VAL A 49 -1.90 -8.74 -11.62
C VAL A 49 -2.65 -7.45 -11.92
N LEU A 50 -3.63 -7.12 -11.08
CA LEU A 50 -4.18 -5.77 -10.98
C LEU A 50 -3.14 -4.88 -10.28
N PHE A 51 -2.56 -3.93 -11.03
CA PHE A 51 -1.62 -2.96 -10.48
C PHE A 51 -2.40 -1.87 -9.76
N TYR A 52 -2.32 -1.86 -8.43
CA TYR A 52 -3.10 -0.97 -7.57
C TYR A 52 -2.24 0.18 -7.05
N HIS A 53 -2.65 1.42 -7.31
CA HIS A 53 -2.07 2.61 -6.70
C HIS A 53 -2.62 2.79 -5.28
N SER A 54 -1.78 2.48 -4.29
CA SER A 54 -2.04 2.77 -2.88
C SER A 54 -1.55 4.16 -2.50
N ASN A 55 -2.07 4.70 -1.40
CA ASN A 55 -1.70 6.02 -0.88
C ASN A 55 -1.85 7.17 -1.91
N ALA A 56 -2.70 6.97 -2.93
CA ALA A 56 -2.99 7.94 -3.98
C ALA A 56 -4.33 8.64 -3.74
N GLU A 57 -4.56 9.76 -4.44
CA GLU A 57 -5.83 10.49 -4.41
C GLU A 57 -6.45 10.57 -5.83
N PRO A 58 -7.43 9.70 -6.18
CA PRO A 58 -7.95 8.56 -5.41
C PRO A 58 -7.08 7.29 -5.53
N PRO A 59 -7.08 6.39 -4.52
CA PRO A 59 -6.45 5.08 -4.66
C PRO A 59 -7.32 4.17 -5.54
N GLY A 60 -6.72 3.19 -6.22
CA GLY A 60 -7.45 2.42 -7.23
C GLY A 60 -6.57 1.54 -8.12
N VAL A 61 -7.17 0.86 -9.07
CA VAL A 61 -6.47 0.01 -10.05
C VAL A 61 -6.14 0.84 -11.27
N ALA A 62 -4.85 0.85 -11.62
CA ALA A 62 -4.30 1.66 -12.70
C ALA A 62 -4.04 0.89 -14.00
N GLY A 63 -3.90 -0.44 -13.92
CA GLY A 63 -3.59 -1.26 -15.07
C GLY A 63 -3.32 -2.72 -14.72
N LEU A 64 -2.71 -3.42 -15.66
CA LEU A 64 -2.34 -4.82 -15.57
C LEU A 64 -0.83 -5.01 -15.65
N ALA A 65 -0.37 -5.98 -14.87
CA ALA A 65 0.93 -6.59 -14.99
C ALA A 65 0.79 -8.12 -15.06
N ARG A 66 1.90 -8.82 -15.35
CA ARG A 66 1.96 -10.28 -15.41
C ARG A 66 3.21 -10.78 -14.71
N VAL A 67 3.08 -11.85 -13.95
CA VAL A 67 4.23 -12.53 -13.34
C VAL A 67 5.06 -13.19 -14.43
N ILE A 68 6.35 -12.85 -14.52
CA ILE A 68 7.29 -13.41 -15.51
C ILE A 68 8.38 -14.27 -14.88
N ARG A 69 8.64 -14.11 -13.57
CA ARG A 69 9.57 -14.95 -12.82
C ARG A 69 9.11 -15.12 -11.38
N THR A 70 9.26 -16.33 -10.85
CA THR A 70 8.90 -16.70 -9.47
C THR A 70 10.10 -17.25 -8.72
N GLY A 71 9.96 -17.45 -7.40
CA GLY A 71 11.05 -17.97 -6.56
C GLY A 71 12.26 -17.04 -6.47
N VAL A 72 12.03 -15.73 -6.62
CA VAL A 72 13.10 -14.72 -6.57
C VAL A 72 13.32 -14.32 -5.12
N VAL A 73 14.55 -14.37 -4.65
CA VAL A 73 14.92 -13.82 -3.35
C VAL A 73 14.96 -12.30 -3.45
N ASP A 74 14.34 -11.60 -2.51
CA ASP A 74 14.39 -10.13 -2.47
C ASP A 74 15.74 -9.66 -1.91
N ASP A 75 16.72 -9.37 -2.77
CA ASP A 75 18.07 -8.99 -2.35
C ASP A 75 18.11 -7.70 -1.50
N THR A 76 17.07 -6.85 -1.57
CA THR A 76 16.95 -5.64 -0.73
C THR A 76 16.93 -5.96 0.77
N GLN A 77 16.59 -7.20 1.15
CA GLN A 77 16.61 -7.62 2.55
C GLN A 77 18.03 -7.73 3.13
N PHE A 78 19.07 -7.82 2.28
CA PHE A 78 20.46 -7.98 2.72
C PHE A 78 21.27 -6.68 2.71
N ASP A 79 20.74 -5.62 2.11
CA ASP A 79 21.42 -4.33 1.97
C ASP A 79 21.09 -3.42 3.16
N PRO A 80 22.06 -3.07 4.03
CA PRO A 80 21.82 -2.20 5.19
C PRO A 80 21.36 -0.77 4.84
N GLU A 81 21.60 -0.30 3.61
CA GLU A 81 21.15 1.01 3.13
C GLU A 81 19.72 0.97 2.58
N SER A 82 19.20 -0.23 2.32
CA SER A 82 17.83 -0.39 1.84
C SER A 82 16.81 -0.06 2.94
N PRO A 83 15.71 0.64 2.61
CA PRO A 83 14.57 0.79 3.53
C PRO A 83 13.91 -0.54 3.89
N TYR A 84 14.25 -1.62 3.17
CA TYR A 84 13.68 -2.94 3.37
C TYR A 84 14.69 -3.94 3.96
N TYR A 85 15.83 -3.47 4.47
CA TYR A 85 16.81 -4.29 5.18
C TYR A 85 16.17 -5.12 6.29
N ASP A 86 16.54 -6.40 6.40
CA ASP A 86 16.15 -7.26 7.52
C ASP A 86 17.41 -7.85 8.17
N PRO A 87 17.83 -7.39 9.36
CA PRO A 87 19.06 -7.85 10.01
C PRO A 87 19.03 -9.33 10.42
N LYS A 88 17.87 -9.99 10.36
CA LYS A 88 17.73 -11.43 10.62
C LYS A 88 17.73 -12.27 9.34
N ALA A 89 17.70 -11.65 8.17
CA ALA A 89 17.79 -12.36 6.90
C ALA A 89 19.26 -12.59 6.55
N THR A 90 19.58 -13.79 6.08
CA THR A 90 20.92 -14.14 5.58
C THR A 90 20.80 -14.79 4.21
N ARG A 91 21.85 -14.77 3.39
CA ARG A 91 21.80 -15.42 2.07
C ARG A 91 21.54 -16.93 2.16
N ALA A 92 21.95 -17.58 3.26
CA ALA A 92 21.65 -18.99 3.52
C ALA A 92 20.20 -19.23 3.99
N GLN A 93 19.56 -18.22 4.58
CA GLN A 93 18.19 -18.29 5.11
C GLN A 93 17.43 -16.99 4.76
N PRO A 94 17.09 -16.78 3.48
CA PRO A 94 16.30 -15.63 3.07
C PRO A 94 14.91 -15.69 3.72
N ARG A 95 14.45 -14.53 4.22
CA ARG A 95 13.14 -14.41 4.86
C ARG A 95 12.10 -13.87 3.88
N TRP A 96 12.54 -13.15 2.86
CA TRP A 96 11.69 -12.44 1.91
C TRP A 96 11.97 -12.89 0.48
N ASP A 97 10.89 -13.12 -0.25
CA ASP A 97 10.92 -13.46 -1.67
C ASP A 97 10.02 -12.47 -2.40
N CYS A 98 10.25 -12.33 -3.69
CA CYS A 98 9.43 -11.56 -4.60
C CYS A 98 9.20 -12.35 -5.89
N VAL A 99 8.56 -11.68 -6.84
CA VAL A 99 8.39 -12.11 -8.23
C VAL A 99 8.85 -10.99 -9.13
N ASP A 100 9.25 -11.30 -10.35
CA ASP A 100 9.42 -10.28 -11.38
C ASP A 100 8.09 -10.14 -12.13
N VAL A 101 7.64 -8.90 -12.33
CA VAL A 101 6.42 -8.59 -13.08
C VAL A 101 6.77 -7.84 -14.36
N ALA A 102 6.03 -8.11 -15.42
CA ALA A 102 6.05 -7.35 -16.66
C ALA A 102 4.82 -6.47 -16.80
N TYR A 103 4.99 -5.30 -17.41
CA TYR A 103 3.89 -4.47 -17.87
C TYR A 103 3.00 -5.24 -18.85
N VAL A 104 1.67 -5.08 -18.73
CA VAL A 104 0.72 -5.58 -19.73
C VAL A 104 -0.01 -4.43 -20.40
N ARG A 105 -0.70 -3.58 -19.61
CA ARG A 105 -1.36 -2.36 -20.11
C ARG A 105 -1.74 -1.43 -18.98
N THR A 106 -1.73 -0.13 -19.25
CA THR A 106 -2.43 0.89 -18.46
C THR A 106 -3.91 0.87 -18.82
N PHE A 107 -4.79 1.00 -17.83
CA PHE A 107 -6.23 1.06 -18.07
C PHE A 107 -6.62 2.39 -18.71
N ALA A 108 -7.50 2.33 -19.71
CA ALA A 108 -8.06 3.52 -20.34
C ALA A 108 -8.85 4.37 -19.32
N ASN A 109 -9.59 3.70 -18.44
CA ASN A 109 -10.26 4.32 -17.30
C ASN A 109 -9.70 3.76 -15.99
N TYR A 110 -9.08 4.63 -15.18
CA TYR A 110 -8.66 4.29 -13.83
C TYR A 110 -9.86 3.82 -12.99
N VAL A 111 -9.70 2.74 -12.22
CA VAL A 111 -10.79 2.16 -11.41
C VAL A 111 -10.57 2.51 -9.94
N PRO A 112 -11.14 3.62 -9.44
CA PRO A 112 -10.90 4.07 -8.08
C PRO A 112 -11.55 3.15 -7.05
N LEU A 113 -10.98 3.11 -5.85
CA LEU A 113 -11.47 2.33 -4.71
C LEU A 113 -12.93 2.64 -4.36
N GLU A 114 -13.36 3.88 -4.59
CA GLU A 114 -14.74 4.29 -4.41
C GLU A 114 -15.68 3.57 -5.37
N ARG A 115 -15.30 3.46 -6.66
CA ARG A 115 -16.03 2.64 -7.64
C ARG A 115 -16.05 1.19 -7.20
N LEU A 116 -14.88 0.61 -6.85
CA LEU A 116 -14.80 -0.79 -6.40
C LEU A 116 -15.76 -1.11 -5.23
N ARG A 117 -15.93 -0.19 -4.29
CA ARG A 117 -16.86 -0.34 -3.14
C ARG A 117 -18.34 -0.22 -3.51
N GLY A 118 -18.64 0.49 -4.60
CA GLY A 118 -20.00 0.70 -5.07
C GLY A 118 -20.55 -0.44 -5.93
N GLU A 119 -19.71 -1.41 -6.30
CA GLU A 119 -20.05 -2.51 -7.21
C GLU A 119 -20.39 -3.77 -6.40
N PRO A 120 -21.67 -4.21 -6.36
CA PRO A 120 -22.07 -5.41 -5.63
C PRO A 120 -21.28 -6.67 -6.02
N PRO A 121 -20.92 -6.91 -7.30
CA PRO A 121 -20.09 -8.06 -7.68
C PRO A 121 -18.69 -8.08 -7.05
N LEU A 122 -18.22 -6.97 -6.47
CA LEU A 122 -16.88 -6.85 -5.87
C LEU A 122 -16.92 -6.86 -4.33
N ALA A 123 -18.08 -7.09 -3.71
CA ALA A 123 -18.31 -6.95 -2.26
C ALA A 123 -17.35 -7.80 -1.40
N ASP A 124 -16.87 -8.94 -1.91
CA ASP A 124 -16.02 -9.86 -1.19
C ASP A 124 -14.52 -9.65 -1.38
N MET A 125 -14.12 -8.70 -2.24
CA MET A 125 -12.71 -8.41 -2.49
C MET A 125 -11.99 -7.97 -1.23
N LEU A 126 -10.80 -8.54 -1.00
CA LEU A 126 -9.97 -8.20 0.15
C LEU A 126 -9.64 -6.70 0.20
N VAL A 127 -9.37 -6.07 -0.95
CA VAL A 127 -8.93 -4.67 -1.03
C VAL A 127 -9.94 -3.66 -0.47
N ILE A 128 -11.24 -3.99 -0.51
CA ILE A 128 -12.30 -3.11 -0.01
C ILE A 128 -12.67 -3.38 1.46
N LYS A 129 -12.22 -4.50 2.04
CA LYS A 129 -12.49 -4.84 3.44
C LYS A 129 -11.83 -3.85 4.39
N ARG A 130 -12.61 -3.39 5.39
CA ARG A 130 -12.14 -2.44 6.39
C ARG A 130 -10.94 -3.02 7.14
N GLY A 131 -9.87 -2.23 7.26
CA GLY A 131 -8.65 -2.65 7.95
C GLY A 131 -7.75 -3.58 7.14
N MET A 132 -8.05 -3.87 5.87
CA MET A 132 -7.16 -4.66 5.03
C MET A 132 -5.81 -3.96 4.83
N ARG A 133 -4.73 -4.60 5.27
CA ARG A 133 -3.34 -4.09 5.19
C ARG A 133 -2.43 -4.91 4.28
N LEU A 134 -2.95 -5.97 3.64
CA LEU A 134 -2.17 -6.76 2.69
C LEU A 134 -1.88 -5.96 1.42
N SER A 135 -0.61 -5.96 1.01
CA SER A 135 -0.11 -5.35 -0.23
C SER A 135 -0.19 -6.29 -1.43
N VAL A 136 -0.19 -7.60 -1.20
CA VAL A 136 -0.41 -8.65 -2.21
C VAL A 136 -1.62 -9.46 -1.79
N GLN A 137 -2.57 -9.65 -2.70
CA GLN A 137 -3.86 -10.27 -2.41
C GLN A 137 -4.25 -11.20 -3.56
N PRO A 138 -4.79 -12.40 -3.27
CA PRO A 138 -5.46 -13.20 -4.29
C PRO A 138 -6.72 -12.49 -4.77
N VAL A 139 -7.06 -12.69 -6.04
CA VAL A 139 -8.26 -12.17 -6.68
C VAL A 139 -8.95 -13.33 -7.40
N ASP A 140 -10.24 -13.50 -7.16
CA ASP A 140 -11.03 -14.49 -7.91
C ASP A 140 -11.18 -14.02 -9.37
N ARG A 141 -11.31 -14.97 -10.28
CA ARG A 141 -11.38 -14.67 -11.71
C ARG A 141 -12.52 -13.70 -12.03
N GLU A 142 -13.67 -13.92 -11.42
CA GLU A 142 -14.89 -13.13 -11.60
C GLU A 142 -14.66 -11.67 -11.20
N HIS A 143 -13.96 -11.44 -10.08
CA HIS A 143 -13.58 -10.10 -9.62
C HIS A 143 -12.58 -9.44 -10.59
N PHE A 144 -11.59 -10.19 -11.06
CA PHE A 144 -10.58 -9.69 -12.01
C PHE A 144 -11.23 -9.27 -13.33
N ASP A 145 -12.02 -10.17 -13.93
CA ASP A 145 -12.69 -9.95 -15.22
C ASP A 145 -13.66 -8.76 -15.12
N TYR A 146 -14.37 -8.62 -13.99
CA TYR A 146 -15.26 -7.49 -13.74
C TYR A 146 -14.50 -6.16 -13.68
N ILE A 147 -13.39 -6.07 -12.92
CA ILE A 147 -12.56 -4.86 -12.86
C ILE A 147 -11.98 -4.48 -14.22
N VAL A 148 -11.54 -5.48 -14.99
CA VAL A 148 -11.09 -5.27 -16.36
C VAL A 148 -12.22 -4.68 -17.20
N GLY A 149 -13.45 -5.19 -17.09
CA GLY A 149 -14.62 -4.61 -17.76
C GLY A 149 -14.92 -3.17 -17.33
N LEU A 150 -14.82 -2.86 -16.03
CA LEU A 150 -14.99 -1.50 -15.53
C LEU A 150 -13.95 -0.53 -16.13
N SER A 151 -12.74 -1.01 -16.41
CA SER A 151 -11.68 -0.18 -17.00
C SER A 151 -11.94 0.27 -18.45
N GLU A 152 -12.87 -0.38 -19.14
CA GLU A 152 -13.27 -0.05 -20.51
C GLU A 152 -14.42 0.98 -20.55
N THR A 153 -15.00 1.32 -19.39
CA THR A 153 -16.14 2.24 -19.29
C THR A 153 -15.79 3.47 -18.46
N ALA A 154 -16.12 4.65 -18.99
CA ALA A 154 -15.98 5.90 -18.27
C ALA A 154 -16.86 5.91 -17.01
N TRP A 155 -16.33 6.44 -15.92
CA TRP A 155 -17.05 6.56 -14.66
C TRP A 155 -16.84 7.94 -14.05
N SER A 156 -17.94 8.61 -13.74
CA SER A 156 -17.94 9.83 -12.94
C SER A 156 -18.29 9.49 -11.50
N ALA A 157 -17.44 9.93 -10.57
CA ALA A 157 -17.71 9.76 -9.15
C ALA A 157 -19.01 10.47 -8.78
N PRO A 158 -19.88 9.85 -7.95
CA PRO A 158 -21.00 10.56 -7.36
C PRO A 158 -20.48 11.74 -6.51
N PRO A 159 -21.24 12.84 -6.39
CA PRO A 159 -20.83 13.98 -5.59
C PRO A 159 -20.60 13.55 -4.15
N LYS A 160 -19.39 13.82 -3.63
CA LYS A 160 -19.06 13.49 -2.24
C LYS A 160 -19.99 14.26 -1.29
N PRO A 161 -20.59 13.59 -0.28
CA PRO A 161 -21.37 14.30 0.72
C PRO A 161 -20.48 15.35 1.43
N PRO A 162 -21.04 16.49 1.85
CA PRO A 162 -20.27 17.53 2.52
C PRO A 162 -19.59 16.97 3.76
N LYS A 163 -18.30 17.30 3.96
CA LYS A 163 -17.55 16.87 5.13
C LYS A 163 -18.27 17.37 6.40
N PRO A 164 -18.50 16.51 7.41
CA PRO A 164 -19.06 16.98 8.68
C PRO A 164 -18.14 18.06 9.26
N ARG A 165 -18.72 19.18 9.72
CA ARG A 165 -17.97 20.27 10.34
C ARG A 165 -17.21 19.71 11.54
N LYS A 166 -15.89 19.94 11.59
CA LYS A 166 -15.09 19.55 12.76
C LYS A 166 -15.67 20.27 13.99
N PRO A 167 -15.89 19.57 15.12
CA PRO A 167 -16.24 20.23 16.36
C PRO A 167 -15.15 21.26 16.74
N PRO A 168 -15.51 22.39 17.36
CA PRO A 168 -14.54 23.38 17.81
C PRO A 168 -13.50 22.72 18.71
N LYS A 169 -12.22 23.11 18.55
CA LYS A 169 -11.16 22.64 19.44
C LYS A 169 -11.50 23.03 20.88
N PRO A 170 -11.34 22.14 21.87
CA PRO A 170 -11.49 22.52 23.27
C PRO A 170 -10.51 23.65 23.63
N PRO A 171 -10.89 24.57 24.52
CA PRO A 171 -10.01 25.64 24.97
C PRO A 171 -8.71 25.05 25.55
N LYS A 172 -7.57 25.69 25.26
CA LYS A 172 -6.29 25.29 25.83
C LYS A 172 -6.36 25.39 27.36
N PRO A 173 -5.86 24.40 28.11
CA PRO A 173 -5.77 24.52 29.56
C PRO A 173 -4.90 25.71 29.95
N PRO A 174 -5.22 26.42 31.06
CA PRO A 174 -4.42 27.53 31.55
C PRO A 174 -2.99 27.04 31.87
N LYS A 175 -2.00 27.83 31.44
CA LYS A 175 -0.59 27.55 31.77
C LYS A 175 -0.43 27.62 33.29
N LEU A 176 -0.06 26.52 33.95
CA LEU A 176 0.32 26.57 35.36
C LEU A 176 1.49 27.54 35.53
N GLY A 177 1.31 28.48 36.46
CA GLY A 177 2.23 29.58 36.74
C GLY A 177 3.64 29.12 37.11
N ALA A 178 4.61 29.95 36.74
CA ALA A 178 6.01 29.81 37.11
C ALA A 178 6.18 29.73 38.65
N LYS A 179 6.99 28.78 39.12
CA LYS A 179 7.39 28.67 40.53
C LYS A 179 8.04 29.98 41.00
N PRO A 180 7.67 30.54 42.16
CA PRO A 180 8.32 31.72 42.71
C PRO A 180 9.76 31.39 43.14
N LYS A 181 10.72 32.22 42.72
CA LYS A 181 12.13 32.15 43.16
C LYS A 181 12.21 32.61 44.62
N GLY A 182 12.49 31.69 45.55
CA GLY A 182 12.83 32.03 46.93
C GLY A 182 14.15 32.81 46.98
N LYS A 183 14.13 34.03 47.51
CA LYS A 183 15.33 34.76 47.94
C LYS A 183 15.51 34.51 49.43
N ALA A 184 16.52 33.74 49.80
CA ALA A 184 17.03 33.68 51.16
C ALA A 184 17.92 34.91 51.40
N THR A 185 17.55 35.78 52.33
CA THR A 185 18.44 36.80 52.89
C THR A 185 18.63 36.50 54.37
N ALA A 186 19.79 35.94 54.70
CA ALA A 186 20.28 35.85 56.06
C ALA A 186 20.72 37.25 56.54
N ARG A 187 20.15 37.74 57.63
CA ARG A 187 20.69 38.86 58.40
C ARG A 187 21.27 38.30 59.71
N LYS A 188 22.58 38.48 59.89
CA LYS A 188 23.33 38.25 61.14
C LYS A 188 22.82 39.18 62.26
N PRO A 189 22.84 38.75 63.53
CA PRO A 189 22.61 39.63 64.66
C PRO A 189 23.88 40.46 64.93
N ARG A 190 23.73 41.74 65.26
CA ARG A 190 24.76 42.54 65.94
C ARG A 190 24.23 42.91 67.33
N ARG A 191 25.21 42.91 68.25
CA ARG A 191 25.16 43.12 69.70
C ARG A 191 24.32 44.31 70.15
#